data_AF-A0A6H5J948-F1
#
_entry.id   AF-A0A6H5J948-F1
#
_cell.length_a   1.000
_cell.length_b   1.000
_cell.length_c   1.000
_cell.angle_alpha   90.00
_cell.angle_beta   90.00
_cell.angle_gamma   90.00
#
_symmetry.space_group_name_H-M   'P 1'
#
loop_
_entity.id
_entity.type
_entity.pdbx_description
1 polymer ?
#
loop_
_entity_poly.entity_id
_entity_poly.type
_entity_poly.pdbx_seq_one_letter_code
_entity_poly.pdbx_strand_id
1 'polypeptide(L)'
;MNYTDEFGLTHFHVACMTGCKDLVEKFLELGQVDPNCCGYATGDSPLHLALLHGRDEVTELLMRSGANPRSTNQNGLTPLHMACKRNLDDKLLEIFFRLSDELDYTLQVDAVDKLGCTPLHYAVEGRYKSVRALLTRGADPTLVNKEGLTPLHIICQRKHYDNLVKLFFEICDKKHHLVQVNARDKFDRTPLHYAVANLLPHAIDELFNRGADLSDFVFPTEAHFAEKLKLAKDEKFFNFKLRLASAALAVAERLEKNGYELDQSDAMTIVKLFTKYGLFEKSSNLEKSWYDGEKFKSQAKEIMIITDLSLYDLIQLRPEEAEKRLALTDYFKLAHSYGLLHKLPRKSIEASVLHLCEILSRRFFRRWSLYPLLELIHYRLPILCCHMIIDQLMSEDLYHICVAAASQSTA
;
A
#
# COMPACT_ATOMS: atom_id res chain seq x y z
N MET A 1 -12.80 45.35 -4.91
CA MET A 1 -11.94 45.17 -6.11
C MET A 1 -12.08 43.69 -6.52
N ASN A 2 -13.12 43.36 -7.29
CA ASN A 2 -13.50 41.95 -7.57
C ASN A 2 -12.81 41.44 -8.83
N TYR A 3 -11.48 41.61 -8.91
CA TYR A 3 -10.72 40.96 -9.96
C TYR A 3 -10.56 39.49 -9.60
N THR A 4 -10.95 38.62 -10.52
CA THR A 4 -10.76 37.16 -10.46
C THR A 4 -9.66 36.75 -11.42
N ASP A 5 -8.85 35.77 -11.04
CA ASP A 5 -7.92 35.14 -11.96
C ASP A 5 -8.64 34.24 -13.00
N GLU A 6 -7.88 33.56 -13.85
CA GLU A 6 -8.40 32.65 -14.87
C GLU A 6 -9.17 31.44 -14.31
N PHE A 7 -9.01 31.15 -13.01
CA PHE A 7 -9.73 30.11 -12.27
C PHE A 7 -10.93 30.67 -11.50
N GLY A 8 -11.24 31.96 -11.66
CA GLY A 8 -12.35 32.61 -10.98
C GLY A 8 -12.08 32.88 -9.49
N LEU A 9 -10.83 32.81 -9.03
CA LEU A 9 -10.45 33.08 -7.65
C LEU A 9 -10.22 34.57 -7.46
N THR A 10 -10.89 35.15 -6.46
CA THR A 10 -10.63 36.52 -6.04
C THR A 10 -9.35 36.61 -5.20
N HIS A 11 -8.83 37.82 -5.00
CA HIS A 11 -7.73 38.08 -4.06
C HIS A 11 -8.02 37.53 -2.65
N PHE A 12 -9.28 37.50 -2.22
CA PHE A 12 -9.68 36.92 -0.95
C PHE A 12 -9.49 35.39 -0.92
N HIS A 13 -9.86 34.68 -2.00
CA HIS A 13 -9.63 33.25 -2.12
C HIS A 13 -8.15 32.91 -2.09
N VAL A 14 -7.33 33.68 -2.82
CA VAL A 14 -5.87 33.50 -2.83
C VAL A 14 -5.28 33.74 -1.44
N ALA A 15 -5.69 34.81 -0.75
CA ALA A 15 -5.26 35.07 0.64
C ALA A 15 -5.60 33.92 1.60
N CYS A 16 -6.80 33.33 1.45
CA CYS A 16 -7.22 32.19 2.26
C CYS A 16 -6.41 30.93 1.95
N MET A 17 -6.12 30.69 0.67
CA MET A 17 -5.32 29.56 0.18
C MET A 17 -3.85 29.65 0.63
N THR A 18 -3.26 30.84 0.59
CA THR A 18 -1.85 31.07 0.98
C THR A 18 -1.67 31.13 2.50
N GLY A 19 -2.74 31.40 3.25
CA GLY A 19 -2.69 31.53 4.71
C GLY A 19 -2.35 32.94 5.20
N CYS A 20 -2.55 33.97 4.39
CA CYS A 20 -2.28 35.37 4.75
C CYS A 20 -3.36 35.92 5.70
N LYS A 21 -3.33 35.51 6.97
CA LYS A 21 -4.35 35.85 7.98
C LYS A 21 -4.67 37.35 8.06
N ASP A 22 -3.67 38.22 8.18
CA ASP A 22 -3.88 39.68 8.30
C ASP A 22 -4.66 40.26 7.12
N LEU A 23 -4.42 39.73 5.91
CA LEU A 23 -5.13 40.15 4.71
C LEU A 23 -6.57 39.63 4.70
N VAL A 24 -6.78 38.37 5.11
CA VAL A 24 -8.11 37.78 5.27
C VAL A 24 -8.94 38.56 6.31
N GLU A 25 -8.35 38.88 7.45
CA GLU A 25 -8.97 39.66 8.53
C GLU A 25 -9.39 41.04 8.01
N LYS A 26 -8.49 41.75 7.34
CA LYS A 26 -8.80 43.07 6.75
C LYS A 26 -9.91 43.00 5.71
N PHE A 27 -9.98 41.95 4.88
CA PHE A 27 -11.08 41.80 3.92
C PHE A 27 -12.43 41.60 4.62
N LEU A 28 -12.47 40.85 5.71
CA LEU A 28 -13.67 40.56 6.49
C LEU A 28 -14.12 41.78 7.31
N GLU A 29 -13.20 42.48 7.98
CA GLU A 29 -13.48 43.70 8.76
C GLU A 29 -14.07 44.83 7.91
N LEU A 30 -13.57 45.00 6.69
CA LEU A 30 -14.08 46.02 5.77
C LEU A 30 -15.48 45.67 5.22
N GLY A 31 -16.01 44.47 5.49
CA GLY A 31 -17.31 44.00 5.01
C GLY A 31 -17.39 43.89 3.49
N GLN A 32 -16.26 43.83 2.80
CA GLN A 32 -16.19 43.89 1.34
C GLN A 32 -16.38 42.53 0.66
N VAL A 33 -16.36 41.44 1.44
CA VAL A 33 -16.39 40.06 0.91
C VAL A 33 -17.26 39.18 1.79
N ASP A 34 -18.10 38.37 1.16
CA ASP A 34 -18.84 37.29 1.83
C ASP A 34 -17.87 36.12 2.13
N PRO A 35 -17.72 35.67 3.39
CA PRO A 35 -16.90 34.51 3.75
C PRO A 35 -17.36 33.20 3.08
N ASN A 36 -18.58 33.18 2.55
CA ASN A 36 -19.17 32.06 1.81
C ASN A 36 -19.14 32.23 0.29
N CYS A 37 -18.45 33.24 -0.24
CA CYS A 37 -18.27 33.38 -1.69
C CYS A 37 -17.69 32.09 -2.28
N CYS A 38 -18.10 31.72 -3.49
CA CYS A 38 -17.61 30.52 -4.17
C CYS A 38 -16.77 30.94 -5.38
N GLY A 39 -15.61 30.30 -5.57
CA GLY A 39 -14.82 30.44 -6.79
C GLY A 39 -15.59 29.91 -8.00
N TYR A 40 -15.53 30.62 -9.13
CA TYR A 40 -16.37 30.29 -10.30
C TYR A 40 -16.01 28.93 -10.93
N ALA A 41 -14.73 28.55 -10.98
CA ALA A 41 -14.31 27.33 -11.69
C ALA A 41 -14.57 26.03 -10.93
N THR A 42 -14.44 26.02 -9.60
CA THR A 42 -14.58 24.78 -8.79
C THR A 42 -15.76 24.83 -7.81
N GLY A 43 -16.32 26.01 -7.55
CA GLY A 43 -17.28 26.25 -6.48
C GLY A 43 -16.69 26.15 -5.08
N ASP A 44 -15.35 26.10 -4.93
CA ASP A 44 -14.73 26.07 -3.62
C ASP A 44 -14.92 27.41 -2.91
N SER A 45 -15.39 27.36 -1.66
CA SER A 45 -15.43 28.54 -0.79
C SER A 45 -14.05 28.82 -0.18
N PRO A 46 -13.82 30.03 0.37
CA PRO A 46 -12.64 30.34 1.17
C PRO A 46 -12.30 29.27 2.21
N LEU A 47 -13.32 28.70 2.87
CA LEU A 47 -13.14 27.65 3.87
C LEU A 47 -12.69 26.32 3.26
N HIS A 48 -13.19 25.95 2.06
CA HIS A 48 -12.69 24.78 1.34
C HIS A 48 -11.20 24.91 1.04
N LEU A 49 -10.77 26.07 0.53
CA LEU A 49 -9.37 26.35 0.18
C LEU A 49 -8.48 26.40 1.43
N ALA A 50 -8.90 27.09 2.49
CA ALA A 50 -8.15 27.16 3.74
C ALA A 50 -7.93 25.75 4.32
N LEU A 51 -8.97 24.91 4.32
CA LEU A 51 -8.88 23.53 4.79
C LEU A 51 -7.99 22.68 3.89
N LEU A 52 -8.17 22.72 2.56
CA LEU A 52 -7.37 21.96 1.60
C LEU A 52 -5.88 22.32 1.68
N HIS A 53 -5.54 23.57 1.99
CA HIS A 53 -4.17 24.06 2.08
C HIS A 53 -3.58 24.09 3.50
N GLY A 54 -4.36 23.72 4.53
CA GLY A 54 -3.81 23.53 5.87
C GLY A 54 -3.62 24.82 6.64
N ARG A 55 -4.53 25.78 6.45
CA ARG A 55 -4.39 27.12 7.02
C ARG A 55 -5.19 27.21 8.31
N ASP A 56 -4.61 26.71 9.40
CA ASP A 56 -5.26 26.61 10.71
C ASP A 56 -5.85 27.94 11.18
N GLU A 57 -5.04 29.01 11.19
CA GLU A 57 -5.48 30.33 11.69
C GLU A 57 -6.54 30.97 10.79
N VAL A 58 -6.41 30.80 9.47
CA VAL A 58 -7.40 31.29 8.51
C VAL A 58 -8.70 30.50 8.61
N THR A 59 -8.63 29.19 8.82
CA THR A 59 -9.81 28.33 9.02
C THR A 59 -10.59 28.81 10.24
N GLU A 60 -9.91 29.07 11.35
CA GLU A 60 -10.53 29.59 12.56
C GLU A 60 -11.17 30.96 12.32
N LEU A 61 -10.42 31.89 11.71
CA LEU A 61 -10.91 33.23 11.39
C LEU A 61 -12.16 33.19 10.51
N LEU A 62 -12.15 32.37 9.45
CA LEU A 62 -13.29 32.22 8.53
C LEU A 62 -14.52 31.66 9.24
N MET A 63 -14.38 30.60 10.05
CA MET A 63 -15.51 30.01 10.77
C MET A 63 -16.12 30.99 11.79
N ARG A 64 -15.27 31.70 12.55
CA ARG A 64 -15.73 32.74 13.50
C ARG A 64 -16.39 33.91 12.78
N SER A 65 -16.05 34.14 11.51
CA SER A 65 -16.64 35.18 10.67
C SER A 65 -17.88 34.70 9.90
N GLY A 66 -18.42 33.51 10.19
CA GLY A 66 -19.66 33.01 9.60
C GLY A 66 -19.50 32.19 8.31
N ALA A 67 -18.30 31.69 8.00
CA ALA A 67 -18.14 30.70 6.95
C ALA A 67 -18.90 29.40 7.31
N ASN A 68 -19.67 28.88 6.37
CA ASN A 68 -20.52 27.71 6.54
C ASN A 68 -19.73 26.41 6.30
N PRO A 69 -19.44 25.60 7.35
CA PRO A 69 -18.66 24.37 7.23
C PRO A 69 -19.44 23.22 6.57
N ARG A 70 -20.73 23.43 6.24
CA ARG A 70 -21.63 22.44 5.61
C ARG A 70 -21.86 22.68 4.12
N SER A 71 -21.32 23.77 3.58
CA SER A 71 -21.44 24.08 2.14
C SER A 71 -20.80 22.99 1.29
N THR A 72 -21.22 22.87 0.02
CA THR A 72 -20.62 21.93 -0.93
C THR A 72 -20.14 22.67 -2.17
N ASN A 73 -18.98 22.29 -2.70
CA ASN A 73 -18.49 22.80 -3.97
C ASN A 73 -19.20 22.15 -5.19
N GLN A 74 -18.77 22.46 -6.41
CA GLN A 74 -19.38 21.91 -7.63
C GLN A 74 -19.26 20.39 -7.74
N ASN A 75 -18.35 19.75 -7.01
CA ASN A 75 -18.19 18.30 -6.96
C ASN A 75 -18.95 17.63 -5.81
N GLY A 76 -19.74 18.41 -5.05
CA GLY A 76 -20.44 17.90 -3.87
C GLY A 76 -19.53 17.69 -2.65
N LEU A 77 -18.26 18.11 -2.72
CA LEU A 77 -17.33 17.99 -1.60
C LEU A 77 -17.65 19.07 -0.57
N THR A 78 -17.70 18.68 0.70
CA THR A 78 -17.81 19.61 1.84
C THR A 78 -16.43 20.07 2.33
N PRO A 79 -16.35 21.12 3.16
CA PRO A 79 -15.13 21.50 3.89
C PRO A 79 -14.46 20.32 4.61
N LEU A 80 -15.25 19.41 5.20
CA LEU A 80 -14.74 18.21 5.86
C LEU A 80 -14.02 17.26 4.88
N HIS A 81 -14.52 17.09 3.65
CA HIS A 81 -13.80 16.33 2.63
C HIS A 81 -12.43 16.94 2.31
N MET A 82 -12.37 18.27 2.20
CA MET A 82 -11.12 18.98 1.90
C MET A 82 -10.08 18.81 3.00
N ALA A 83 -10.52 18.86 4.26
CA ALA A 83 -9.65 18.58 5.40
C ALA A 83 -9.09 17.15 5.34
N CYS A 84 -9.92 16.16 5.00
CA CYS A 84 -9.52 14.75 4.94
C CYS A 84 -8.69 14.36 3.71
N LYS A 85 -8.75 15.13 2.61
CA LYS A 85 -7.93 14.92 1.40
C LYS A 85 -6.44 15.24 1.64
N ARG A 86 -6.09 15.86 2.75
CA ARG A 86 -4.72 16.26 3.06
C ARG A 86 -3.90 15.12 3.64
N ASN A 87 -2.64 15.09 3.22
CA ASN A 87 -1.64 14.14 3.72
C ASN A 87 -0.71 14.73 4.80
N LEU A 88 -1.07 15.87 5.40
CA LEU A 88 -0.23 16.65 6.34
C LEU A 88 -0.94 16.93 7.67
N ASP A 89 -0.14 17.29 8.68
CA ASP A 89 -0.39 17.33 10.13
C ASP A 89 -1.85 17.54 10.59
N ASP A 90 -2.34 16.61 11.42
CA ASP A 90 -3.76 16.40 11.71
C ASP A 90 -4.38 17.38 12.73
N LYS A 91 -3.64 18.40 13.18
CA LYS A 91 -4.16 19.40 14.14
C LYS A 91 -5.38 20.13 13.57
N LEU A 92 -5.37 20.38 12.26
CA LEU A 92 -6.43 21.12 11.58
C LEU A 92 -7.80 20.46 11.71
N LEU A 93 -7.88 19.13 11.59
CA LEU A 93 -9.16 18.43 11.66
C LEU A 93 -9.74 18.48 13.08
N GLU A 94 -8.89 18.40 14.11
CA GLU A 94 -9.29 18.60 15.51
C GLU A 94 -9.76 20.03 15.76
N ILE A 95 -9.09 21.04 15.21
CA ILE A 95 -9.52 22.44 15.27
C ILE A 95 -10.88 22.60 14.58
N PHE A 96 -11.04 22.08 13.37
CA PHE A 96 -12.27 22.19 12.59
C PHE A 96 -13.46 21.57 13.32
N PHE A 97 -13.28 20.38 13.89
CA PHE A 97 -14.31 19.72 14.68
C PHE A 97 -14.64 20.48 15.96
N ARG A 98 -13.64 20.94 16.71
CA ARG A 98 -13.85 21.73 17.93
C ARG A 98 -14.60 23.03 17.61
N LEU A 99 -14.18 23.77 16.59
CA LEU A 99 -14.84 25.01 16.17
C LEU A 99 -16.27 24.75 15.69
N SER A 100 -16.52 23.62 15.03
CA SER A 100 -17.87 23.25 14.62
C SER A 100 -18.76 23.03 15.84
N ASP A 101 -18.27 22.36 16.88
CA ASP A 101 -19.01 22.18 18.12
C ASP A 101 -19.19 23.51 18.89
N GLU A 102 -18.13 24.33 19.00
CA GLU A 102 -18.15 25.64 19.66
C GLU A 102 -19.16 26.61 19.01
N LEU A 103 -19.31 26.53 17.69
CA LEU A 103 -20.19 27.40 16.89
C LEU A 103 -21.56 26.76 16.58
N ASP A 104 -21.88 25.63 17.23
CA ASP A 104 -23.15 24.89 17.08
C ASP A 104 -23.46 24.47 15.62
N TYR A 105 -22.42 24.11 14.87
CA TYR A 105 -22.56 23.52 13.56
C TYR A 105 -22.67 21.99 13.63
N THR A 106 -23.86 21.46 13.35
CA THR A 106 -24.04 20.02 13.14
C THR A 106 -23.46 19.60 11.78
N LEU A 107 -22.29 18.95 11.80
CA LEU A 107 -21.65 18.42 10.60
C LEU A 107 -22.23 17.06 10.20
N GLN A 108 -22.50 16.90 8.90
CA GLN A 108 -22.81 15.60 8.30
C GLN A 108 -21.48 14.87 8.02
N VAL A 109 -21.04 14.03 8.97
CA VAL A 109 -19.74 13.32 8.89
C VAL A 109 -19.67 12.34 7.73
N ASP A 110 -20.82 11.81 7.31
CA ASP A 110 -20.98 10.87 6.20
C ASP A 110 -21.61 11.52 4.95
N ALA A 111 -21.49 12.84 4.82
CA ALA A 111 -21.84 13.51 3.56
C ALA A 111 -21.11 12.84 2.39
N VAL A 112 -21.79 12.66 1.26
CA VAL A 112 -21.21 12.05 0.07
C VAL A 112 -21.02 13.07 -1.04
N ASP A 113 -19.90 12.99 -1.73
CA ASP A 113 -19.63 13.80 -2.91
C ASP A 113 -20.29 13.20 -4.18
N LYS A 114 -20.04 13.80 -5.35
CA LYS A 114 -20.54 13.28 -6.62
C LYS A 114 -19.98 11.91 -7.02
N LEU A 115 -18.91 11.43 -6.40
CA LEU A 115 -18.36 10.09 -6.58
C LEU A 115 -18.90 9.09 -5.54
N GLY A 116 -19.80 9.52 -4.65
CA GLY A 116 -20.28 8.72 -3.54
C GLY A 116 -19.26 8.55 -2.42
N CYS A 117 -18.12 9.24 -2.48
CA CYS A 117 -17.08 9.17 -1.46
C CYS A 117 -17.49 10.02 -0.25
N THR A 118 -17.37 9.44 0.94
CA THR A 118 -17.47 10.16 2.22
C THR A 118 -16.09 10.74 2.62
N PRO A 119 -16.00 11.66 3.60
CA PRO A 119 -14.72 12.10 4.14
C PRO A 119 -13.84 10.95 4.63
N LEU A 120 -14.43 9.86 5.13
CA LEU A 120 -13.67 8.68 5.55
C LEU A 120 -12.97 7.99 4.38
N HIS A 121 -13.58 7.94 3.19
CA HIS A 121 -12.92 7.41 1.99
C HIS A 121 -11.64 8.19 1.65
N TYR A 122 -11.67 9.52 1.74
CA TYR A 122 -10.48 10.36 1.54
C TYR A 122 -9.47 10.23 2.68
N ALA A 123 -9.93 10.20 3.93
CA ALA A 123 -9.05 10.09 5.09
C ALA A 123 -8.22 8.80 5.08
N VAL A 124 -8.83 7.69 4.62
CA VAL A 124 -8.13 6.40 4.50
C VAL A 124 -7.19 6.32 3.30
N GLU A 125 -7.19 7.26 2.37
CA GLU A 125 -6.09 7.42 1.40
C GLU A 125 -4.86 8.09 2.05
N GLY A 126 -5.11 8.92 3.07
CA GLY A 126 -4.11 9.74 3.76
C GLY A 126 -3.51 9.13 5.03
N ARG A 127 -3.68 9.79 6.19
CA ARG A 127 -3.00 9.45 7.47
C ARG A 127 -3.96 9.04 8.59
N TYR A 128 -3.38 8.41 9.61
CA TYR A 128 -4.06 7.74 10.72
C TYR A 128 -4.99 8.61 11.58
N LYS A 129 -4.62 9.87 11.91
CA LYS A 129 -5.41 10.61 12.91
C LYS A 129 -6.71 11.15 12.31
N SER A 130 -6.74 11.48 11.02
CA SER A 130 -7.98 11.82 10.31
C SER A 130 -9.01 10.68 10.36
N VAL A 131 -8.55 9.45 10.11
CA VAL A 131 -9.38 8.23 10.24
C VAL A 131 -9.91 8.08 11.67
N ARG A 132 -9.04 8.27 12.67
CA ARG A 132 -9.45 8.21 14.09
C ARG A 132 -10.48 9.27 14.45
N ALA A 133 -10.28 10.51 14.03
CA ALA A 133 -11.18 11.61 14.35
C ALA A 133 -12.58 11.35 13.77
N LEU A 134 -12.66 10.94 12.50
CA LEU A 134 -13.92 10.62 11.84
C LEU A 134 -14.66 9.44 12.48
N LEU A 135 -13.98 8.31 12.68
CA LEU A 135 -14.61 7.14 13.32
C LEU A 135 -15.03 7.45 14.76
N THR A 136 -14.28 8.29 15.47
CA THR A 136 -14.64 8.72 16.83
C THR A 136 -15.89 9.61 16.85
N ARG A 137 -16.12 10.35 15.77
CA ARG A 137 -17.30 11.20 15.50
C ARG A 137 -18.47 10.44 14.88
N GLY A 138 -18.38 9.12 14.76
CA GLY A 138 -19.48 8.28 14.29
C GLY A 138 -19.56 8.09 12.77
N ALA A 139 -18.47 8.37 12.03
CA ALA A 139 -18.44 8.05 10.60
C ALA A 139 -18.65 6.55 10.37
N ASP A 140 -19.55 6.21 9.44
CA ASP A 140 -19.91 4.83 9.11
C ASP A 140 -18.82 4.17 8.20
N PRO A 141 -18.10 3.15 8.69
CA PRO A 141 -17.05 2.47 7.92
C PRO A 141 -17.60 1.52 6.84
N THR A 142 -18.91 1.35 6.72
CA THR A 142 -19.57 0.41 5.79
C THR A 142 -20.07 1.06 4.51
N LEU A 143 -20.13 2.40 4.46
CA LEU A 143 -20.60 3.13 3.29
C LEU A 143 -19.68 2.86 2.08
N VAL A 144 -20.32 2.72 0.93
CA VAL A 144 -19.63 2.46 -0.35
C VAL A 144 -19.68 3.68 -1.25
N ASN A 145 -18.59 3.94 -1.96
CA ASN A 145 -18.58 4.92 -3.03
C ASN A 145 -19.30 4.39 -4.29
N LYS A 146 -19.33 5.19 -5.35
CA LYS A 146 -19.96 4.79 -6.61
C LYS A 146 -19.37 3.53 -7.21
N GLU A 147 -18.13 3.15 -6.91
CA GLU A 147 -17.48 1.92 -7.39
C GLU A 147 -17.75 0.70 -6.49
N GLY A 148 -18.56 0.85 -5.45
CA GLY A 148 -18.82 -0.20 -4.47
C GLY A 148 -17.69 -0.36 -3.45
N LEU A 149 -16.71 0.54 -3.43
CA LEU A 149 -15.57 0.44 -2.52
C LEU A 149 -15.95 1.00 -1.16
N THR A 150 -15.76 0.20 -0.11
CA THR A 150 -15.76 0.66 1.28
C THR A 150 -14.41 1.31 1.64
N PRO A 151 -14.30 2.06 2.75
CA PRO A 151 -13.01 2.52 3.27
C PRO A 151 -11.98 1.39 3.44
N LEU A 152 -12.40 0.19 3.83
CA LEU A 152 -11.50 -0.96 3.98
C LEU A 152 -10.89 -1.41 2.64
N HIS A 153 -11.65 -1.35 1.53
CA HIS A 153 -11.10 -1.60 0.20
C HIS A 153 -9.99 -0.60 -0.14
N ILE A 154 -10.24 0.70 0.11
CA ILE A 154 -9.27 1.76 -0.17
C ILE A 154 -8.02 1.58 0.69
N ILE A 155 -8.15 1.20 1.97
CA ILE A 155 -7.00 0.88 2.83
C ILE A 155 -6.16 -0.24 2.20
N CYS A 156 -6.80 -1.31 1.73
CA CYS A 156 -6.13 -2.43 1.06
C CYS A 156 -5.56 -2.06 -0.31
N GLN A 157 -5.96 -0.95 -0.93
CA GLN A 157 -5.39 -0.38 -2.16
C GLN A 157 -4.09 0.39 -1.93
N ARG A 158 -3.88 0.93 -0.72
CA ARG A 158 -2.74 1.81 -0.40
C ARG A 158 -1.38 1.17 -0.64
N LYS A 159 -0.40 1.97 -1.05
CA LYS A 159 1.00 1.54 -1.29
C LYS A 159 1.83 1.40 -0.02
N HIS A 160 1.37 1.94 1.10
CA HIS A 160 2.17 2.02 2.31
C HIS A 160 2.02 0.73 3.13
N TYR A 161 3.16 0.11 3.44
CA TYR A 161 3.26 -0.97 4.43
C TYR A 161 3.15 -0.34 5.80
N ASP A 162 1.92 -0.16 6.25
CA ASP A 162 1.59 0.62 7.42
C ASP A 162 0.51 -0.10 8.24
N ASN A 163 0.30 0.32 9.48
CA ASN A 163 -0.57 -0.38 10.43
C ASN A 163 -2.04 0.07 10.31
N LEU A 164 -2.46 0.66 9.17
CA LEU A 164 -3.77 1.32 9.09
C LEU A 164 -4.92 0.33 9.14
N VAL A 165 -4.79 -0.85 8.54
CA VAL A 165 -5.81 -1.90 8.62
C VAL A 165 -6.09 -2.26 10.09
N LYS A 166 -5.02 -2.54 10.84
CA LYS A 166 -5.13 -2.84 12.28
C LYS A 166 -5.71 -1.68 13.06
N LEU A 167 -5.21 -0.46 12.85
CA LEU A 167 -5.73 0.71 13.54
C LEU A 167 -7.22 0.95 13.25
N PHE A 168 -7.62 0.83 11.98
CA PHE A 168 -8.99 0.99 11.53
C PHE A 168 -9.92 0.03 12.27
N PHE A 169 -9.53 -1.25 12.30
CA PHE A 169 -10.22 -2.29 13.04
C PHE A 169 -10.25 -2.04 14.56
N GLU A 170 -9.13 -1.68 15.18
CA GLU A 170 -9.07 -1.36 16.62
C GLU A 170 -9.98 -0.18 17.01
N ILE A 171 -10.10 0.84 16.15
CA ILE A 171 -10.98 1.98 16.40
C ILE A 171 -12.44 1.57 16.22
N CYS A 172 -12.76 0.83 15.17
CA CYS A 172 -14.12 0.34 14.92
C CYS A 172 -14.61 -0.53 16.07
N ASP A 173 -13.78 -1.45 16.58
CA ASP A 173 -14.13 -2.28 17.74
C ASP A 173 -14.44 -1.45 18.98
N LYS A 174 -13.57 -0.48 19.29
CA LYS A 174 -13.75 0.43 20.43
C LYS A 174 -15.01 1.28 20.33
N LYS A 175 -15.48 1.52 19.10
CA LYS A 175 -16.70 2.28 18.81
C LYS A 175 -17.90 1.39 18.54
N HIS A 176 -17.74 0.06 18.63
CA HIS A 176 -18.76 -0.91 18.26
C HIS A 176 -19.30 -0.72 16.83
N HIS A 177 -18.47 -0.20 15.92
CA HIS A 177 -18.80 -0.12 14.50
C HIS A 177 -18.54 -1.47 13.84
N LEU A 178 -19.54 -1.99 13.14
CA LEU A 178 -19.39 -3.20 12.35
C LEU A 178 -18.62 -2.87 11.07
N VAL A 179 -17.56 -3.63 10.79
CA VAL A 179 -16.82 -3.52 9.53
C VAL A 179 -17.19 -4.70 8.65
N GLN A 180 -17.68 -4.43 7.44
CA GLN A 180 -17.97 -5.47 6.45
C GLN A 180 -16.68 -5.94 5.77
N VAL A 181 -16.02 -6.93 6.38
CA VAL A 181 -14.73 -7.47 5.90
C VAL A 181 -14.84 -8.12 4.52
N ASN A 182 -16.00 -8.72 4.23
CA ASN A 182 -16.30 -9.42 2.97
C ASN A 182 -17.21 -8.59 2.04
N ALA A 183 -17.29 -7.26 2.23
CA ALA A 183 -17.97 -6.40 1.28
C ALA A 183 -17.38 -6.58 -0.12
N ARG A 184 -18.22 -6.53 -1.15
CA ARG A 184 -17.85 -6.72 -2.55
C ARG A 184 -18.04 -5.43 -3.31
N ASP A 185 -17.03 -5.05 -4.09
CA ASP A 185 -17.12 -3.92 -5.01
C ASP A 185 -17.95 -4.28 -6.27
N LYS A 186 -18.06 -3.34 -7.22
CA LYS A 186 -18.75 -3.59 -8.50
C LYS A 186 -18.16 -4.73 -9.35
N PHE A 187 -16.93 -5.14 -9.08
CA PHE A 187 -16.22 -6.20 -9.79
C PHE A 187 -16.17 -7.49 -8.96
N ASP A 188 -17.01 -7.59 -7.93
CA ASP A 188 -17.09 -8.72 -7.01
C ASP A 188 -15.80 -8.95 -6.19
N ARG A 189 -14.96 -7.92 -6.05
CA ARG A 189 -13.70 -7.99 -5.30
C ARG A 189 -13.94 -7.58 -3.87
N THR A 190 -13.39 -8.37 -2.96
CA THR A 190 -13.33 -8.07 -1.53
C THR A 190 -12.05 -7.31 -1.16
N PRO A 191 -11.95 -6.71 0.04
CA PRO A 191 -10.69 -6.15 0.54
C PRO A 191 -9.51 -7.13 0.53
N LEU A 192 -9.78 -8.44 0.69
CA LEU A 192 -8.75 -9.48 0.59
C LEU A 192 -8.15 -9.57 -0.81
N HIS A 193 -8.96 -9.50 -1.87
CA HIS A 193 -8.47 -9.46 -3.25
C HIS A 193 -7.50 -8.30 -3.47
N TYR A 194 -7.84 -7.11 -2.94
CA TYR A 194 -6.95 -5.96 -2.99
C TYR A 194 -5.68 -6.18 -2.17
N ALA A 195 -5.77 -6.68 -0.94
CA ALA A 195 -4.61 -6.93 -0.10
C ALA A 195 -3.61 -7.92 -0.74
N VAL A 196 -4.11 -8.97 -1.39
CA VAL A 196 -3.31 -9.97 -2.13
C VAL A 196 -2.68 -9.35 -3.37
N ALA A 197 -3.47 -8.69 -4.24
CA ALA A 197 -2.97 -8.05 -5.46
C ALA A 197 -1.91 -6.99 -5.16
N ASN A 198 -1.98 -6.40 -3.97
CA ASN A 198 -1.10 -5.35 -3.50
C ASN A 198 0.06 -5.82 -2.64
N LEU A 199 0.19 -7.14 -2.45
CA LEU A 199 1.27 -7.76 -1.70
C LEU A 199 1.38 -7.22 -0.27
N LEU A 200 0.26 -7.21 0.47
CA LEU A 200 0.17 -6.68 1.84
C LEU A 200 -0.03 -7.81 2.88
N PRO A 201 1.01 -8.58 3.27
CA PRO A 201 0.88 -9.68 4.23
C PRO A 201 0.21 -9.30 5.55
N HIS A 202 0.57 -8.14 6.12
CA HIS A 202 -0.03 -7.67 7.37
C HIS A 202 -1.54 -7.39 7.21
N ALA A 203 -1.97 -6.85 6.07
CA ALA A 203 -3.40 -6.61 5.84
C ALA A 203 -4.16 -7.94 5.75
N ILE A 204 -3.57 -8.94 5.10
CA ILE A 204 -4.15 -10.28 4.98
C ILE A 204 -4.32 -10.93 6.36
N ASP A 205 -3.29 -10.86 7.22
CA ASP A 205 -3.36 -11.40 8.59
C ASP A 205 -4.52 -10.76 9.37
N GLU A 206 -4.65 -9.42 9.32
CA GLU A 206 -5.75 -8.71 9.97
C GLU A 206 -7.11 -9.03 9.37
N LEU A 207 -7.22 -9.18 8.05
CA LEU A 207 -8.48 -9.55 7.38
C LEU A 207 -8.92 -10.96 7.80
N PHE A 208 -8.02 -11.95 7.84
CA PHE A 208 -8.35 -13.30 8.31
C PHE A 208 -8.74 -13.32 9.78
N ASN A 209 -8.05 -12.56 10.64
CA ASN A 209 -8.43 -12.40 12.04
C ASN A 209 -9.85 -11.83 12.23
N ARG A 210 -10.42 -11.22 11.17
CA ARG A 210 -11.78 -10.66 11.15
C ARG A 210 -12.77 -11.45 10.30
N GLY A 211 -12.41 -12.67 9.90
CA GLY A 211 -13.31 -13.57 9.17
C GLY A 211 -13.40 -13.28 7.67
N ALA A 212 -12.29 -12.84 7.06
CA ALA A 212 -12.21 -12.80 5.60
C ALA A 212 -12.45 -14.19 5.00
N ASP A 213 -13.39 -14.26 4.06
CA ASP A 213 -13.84 -15.51 3.45
C ASP A 213 -13.01 -15.85 2.20
N LEU A 214 -12.74 -17.14 2.01
CA LEU A 214 -12.01 -17.71 0.89
C LEU A 214 -12.90 -18.50 -0.08
N SER A 215 -14.18 -18.74 0.24
CA SER A 215 -15.07 -19.62 -0.51
C SER A 215 -15.20 -19.24 -1.99
N ASP A 216 -15.29 -17.94 -2.28
CA ASP A 216 -15.36 -17.38 -3.63
C ASP A 216 -14.08 -16.58 -3.99
N PHE A 217 -12.99 -16.78 -3.25
CA PHE A 217 -11.75 -16.04 -3.50
C PHE A 217 -11.03 -16.60 -4.72
N VAL A 218 -10.68 -15.70 -5.65
CA VAL A 218 -9.88 -16.04 -6.84
C VAL A 218 -8.54 -15.33 -6.76
N PHE A 219 -7.45 -16.07 -6.94
CA PHE A 219 -6.12 -15.48 -6.92
C PHE A 219 -5.97 -14.39 -8.00
N PRO A 220 -5.40 -13.22 -7.67
CA PRO A 220 -5.29 -12.12 -8.64
C PRO A 220 -4.46 -12.48 -9.87
N THR A 221 -4.92 -12.06 -11.04
CA THR A 221 -4.16 -12.22 -12.30
C THR A 221 -2.97 -11.25 -12.40
N GLU A 222 -2.08 -11.48 -13.37
CA GLU A 222 -0.90 -10.62 -13.61
C GLU A 222 -1.26 -9.13 -13.82
N ALA A 223 -2.41 -8.85 -14.45
CA ALA A 223 -2.87 -7.49 -14.69
C ALA A 223 -3.10 -6.72 -13.37
N HIS A 224 -3.67 -7.39 -12.37
CA HIS A 224 -3.92 -6.81 -11.05
C HIS A 224 -2.62 -6.46 -10.32
N PHE A 225 -1.61 -7.33 -10.36
CA PHE A 225 -0.28 -7.01 -9.79
C PHE A 225 0.41 -5.85 -10.54
N ALA A 226 0.23 -5.79 -11.86
CA ALA A 226 0.93 -4.83 -12.73
C ALA A 226 0.48 -3.38 -12.52
N GLU A 227 -0.80 -3.15 -12.24
CA GLU A 227 -1.37 -1.80 -12.08
C GLU A 227 -0.62 -1.00 -11.02
N LYS A 228 -0.29 -1.64 -9.88
CA LYS A 228 0.39 -0.98 -8.78
C LYS A 228 1.91 -0.96 -8.88
N LEU A 229 2.51 -2.06 -9.33
CA LEU A 229 3.97 -2.18 -9.40
C LEU A 229 4.59 -1.36 -10.54
N LYS A 230 3.80 -0.85 -11.50
CA LYS A 230 4.24 0.15 -12.50
C LYS A 230 4.81 1.41 -11.85
N LEU A 231 4.18 1.90 -10.79
CA LEU A 231 4.59 3.13 -10.09
C LEU A 231 5.75 2.91 -9.10
N ALA A 232 6.06 1.66 -8.76
CA ALA A 232 7.17 1.31 -7.87
C ALA A 232 8.51 1.15 -8.61
N LYS A 233 8.50 1.00 -9.94
CA LYS A 233 9.72 0.94 -10.77
C LYS A 233 10.51 2.26 -10.78
N ASP A 234 9.85 3.40 -10.56
CA ASP A 234 10.50 4.71 -10.56
C ASP A 234 11.31 4.97 -9.29
N GLU A 235 11.02 4.25 -8.20
CA GLU A 235 11.81 4.33 -6.98
C GLU A 235 13.02 3.39 -7.13
N LYS A 236 14.23 3.95 -7.29
CA LYS A 236 15.54 3.27 -7.36
C LYS A 236 15.92 2.50 -6.08
N PHE A 237 15.03 1.66 -5.55
CA PHE A 237 15.29 0.80 -4.41
C PHE A 237 16.12 -0.41 -4.86
N PHE A 238 17.39 -0.44 -4.46
CA PHE A 238 18.29 -1.57 -4.72
C PHE A 238 17.74 -2.91 -4.19
N ASN A 239 16.80 -2.88 -3.23
CA ASN A 239 16.14 -4.05 -2.63
C ASN A 239 14.73 -4.33 -3.18
N PHE A 240 14.28 -3.66 -4.25
CA PHE A 240 12.93 -3.86 -4.82
C PHE A 240 12.65 -5.34 -5.14
N LYS A 241 13.62 -6.03 -5.76
CA LYS A 241 13.55 -7.47 -6.08
C LYS A 241 13.26 -8.32 -4.83
N LEU A 242 13.99 -8.08 -3.74
CA LEU A 242 13.78 -8.80 -2.47
C LEU A 242 12.43 -8.44 -1.84
N ARG A 243 12.00 -7.17 -1.90
CA ARG A 243 10.68 -6.74 -1.41
C ARG A 243 9.55 -7.44 -2.16
N LEU A 244 9.63 -7.50 -3.49
CA LEU A 244 8.66 -8.17 -4.34
C LEU A 244 8.60 -9.68 -4.03
N ALA A 245 9.74 -10.35 -4.05
CA ALA A 245 9.81 -11.79 -3.81
C ALA A 245 9.32 -12.17 -2.40
N SER A 246 9.80 -11.45 -1.37
CA SER A 246 9.41 -11.75 0.01
C SER A 246 7.94 -11.46 0.25
N ALA A 247 7.38 -10.40 -0.32
CA ALA A 247 5.96 -10.07 -0.17
C ALA A 247 5.06 -11.07 -0.90
N ALA A 248 5.36 -11.43 -2.16
CA ALA A 248 4.59 -12.40 -2.92
C ALA A 248 4.55 -13.78 -2.26
N LEU A 249 5.70 -14.27 -1.81
CA LEU A 249 5.78 -15.56 -1.13
C LEU A 249 5.15 -15.51 0.25
N ALA A 250 5.29 -14.40 0.98
CA ALA A 250 4.60 -14.23 2.25
C ALA A 250 3.07 -14.27 2.03
N VAL A 251 2.52 -13.55 1.05
CA VAL A 251 1.09 -13.59 0.72
C VAL A 251 0.63 -15.02 0.41
N ALA A 252 1.34 -15.73 -0.46
CA ALA A 252 1.07 -17.13 -0.79
C ALA A 252 1.00 -18.01 0.47
N GLU A 253 1.99 -17.91 1.35
CA GLU A 253 2.03 -18.67 2.61
C GLU A 253 0.86 -18.33 3.55
N ARG A 254 0.42 -17.06 3.61
CA ARG A 254 -0.73 -16.67 4.46
C ARG A 254 -2.03 -17.26 3.92
N LEU A 255 -2.21 -17.23 2.61
CA LEU A 255 -3.38 -17.83 1.97
C LEU A 255 -3.45 -19.33 2.28
N GLU A 256 -2.35 -20.07 2.06
CA GLU A 256 -2.29 -21.51 2.37
C GLU A 256 -2.51 -21.82 3.85
N LYS A 257 -1.92 -21.03 4.75
CA LYS A 257 -2.12 -21.19 6.19
C LYS A 257 -3.58 -21.01 6.61
N ASN A 258 -4.36 -20.23 5.86
CA ASN A 258 -5.77 -19.96 6.14
C ASN A 258 -6.71 -20.82 5.28
N GLY A 259 -6.20 -21.87 4.61
CA GLY A 259 -7.01 -22.88 3.92
C GLY A 259 -7.22 -22.65 2.42
N TYR A 260 -6.55 -21.67 1.82
CA TYR A 260 -6.55 -21.53 0.36
C TYR A 260 -5.52 -22.49 -0.27
N GLU A 261 -5.97 -23.36 -1.18
CA GLU A 261 -5.06 -24.26 -1.89
C GLU A 261 -4.57 -23.58 -3.18
N LEU A 262 -3.33 -23.08 -3.15
CA LEU A 262 -2.67 -22.59 -4.38
C LEU A 262 -2.60 -23.71 -5.41
N ASP A 263 -2.96 -23.41 -6.65
CA ASP A 263 -2.83 -24.32 -7.78
C ASP A 263 -1.65 -23.93 -8.71
N GLN A 264 -1.48 -24.69 -9.81
CA GLN A 264 -0.42 -24.44 -10.79
C GLN A 264 -0.58 -23.08 -11.50
N SER A 265 -1.82 -22.61 -11.71
CA SER A 265 -2.11 -21.32 -12.35
C SER A 265 -1.73 -20.15 -11.45
N ASP A 266 -2.05 -20.24 -10.16
CA ASP A 266 -1.67 -19.26 -9.15
C ASP A 266 -0.16 -19.17 -9.01
N ALA A 267 0.50 -20.34 -8.91
CA ALA A 267 1.94 -20.42 -8.85
C ALA A 267 2.58 -19.78 -10.10
N MET A 268 2.03 -20.06 -11.28
CA MET A 268 2.54 -19.49 -12.53
C MET A 268 2.31 -17.98 -12.62
N THR A 269 1.26 -17.46 -11.99
CA THR A 269 1.05 -16.01 -11.89
C THR A 269 2.16 -15.35 -11.06
N ILE A 270 2.60 -15.97 -9.96
CA ILE A 270 3.76 -15.52 -9.17
C ILE A 270 5.06 -15.63 -9.99
N VAL A 271 5.25 -16.70 -10.75
CA VAL A 271 6.43 -16.85 -11.64
C VAL A 271 6.47 -15.75 -12.70
N LYS A 272 5.36 -15.50 -13.40
CA LYS A 272 5.24 -14.41 -14.39
C LYS A 272 5.51 -13.05 -13.77
N LEU A 273 5.05 -12.83 -12.53
CA LEU A 273 5.37 -11.63 -11.78
C LEU A 273 6.88 -11.49 -11.56
N PHE A 274 7.58 -12.54 -11.16
CA PHE A 274 9.04 -12.53 -11.00
C PHE A 274 9.77 -12.31 -12.33
N THR A 275 9.27 -12.88 -13.43
CA THR A 275 9.79 -12.64 -14.79
C THR A 275 9.68 -11.18 -15.22
N LYS A 276 8.50 -10.58 -15.04
CA LYS A 276 8.22 -9.19 -15.43
C LYS A 276 9.14 -8.16 -14.78
N TYR A 277 9.65 -8.48 -13.59
CA TYR A 277 10.54 -7.63 -12.81
C TYR A 277 11.99 -8.16 -12.77
N GLY A 278 12.33 -9.14 -13.62
CA GLY A 278 13.69 -9.62 -13.83
C GLY A 278 14.34 -10.19 -12.57
N LEU A 279 13.58 -10.89 -11.72
CA LEU A 279 14.06 -11.32 -10.40
C LEU A 279 15.37 -12.12 -10.47
N PHE A 280 15.49 -12.98 -11.48
CA PHE A 280 16.64 -13.85 -11.72
C PHE A 280 17.50 -13.46 -12.93
N GLU A 281 17.32 -12.26 -13.49
CA GLU A 281 18.23 -11.78 -14.54
C GLU A 281 19.62 -11.54 -13.95
N LYS A 282 20.62 -12.29 -14.43
CA LYS A 282 22.01 -12.15 -14.03
C LYS A 282 22.53 -10.75 -14.40
N SER A 283 23.00 -10.00 -13.39
CA SER A 283 23.75 -8.77 -13.62
C SER A 283 25.11 -9.11 -14.21
N SER A 284 25.51 -8.45 -15.30
CA SER A 284 26.77 -8.74 -16.03
C SER A 284 28.05 -8.50 -15.20
N ASN A 285 27.93 -7.96 -13.98
CA ASN A 285 29.02 -7.45 -13.16
C ASN A 285 29.20 -8.17 -11.80
N LEU A 286 28.59 -9.34 -11.59
CA LEU A 286 28.69 -10.08 -10.32
C LEU A 286 29.94 -10.98 -10.31
N GLU A 287 30.99 -10.54 -9.62
CA GLU A 287 32.22 -11.32 -9.41
C GLU A 287 31.96 -12.54 -8.51
N LYS A 288 32.62 -13.68 -8.78
CA LYS A 288 32.41 -14.97 -8.08
C LYS A 288 32.70 -14.97 -6.56
N SER A 289 33.31 -13.92 -6.01
CA SER A 289 33.77 -13.84 -4.61
C SER A 289 33.46 -12.49 -3.94
N TRP A 290 32.36 -11.84 -4.34
CA TRP A 290 31.99 -10.50 -3.83
C TRP A 290 31.84 -10.42 -2.30
N TYR A 291 31.62 -11.55 -1.63
CA TYR A 291 31.47 -11.66 -0.18
C TYR A 291 32.81 -11.82 0.58
N ASP A 292 33.93 -12.04 -0.11
CA ASP A 292 35.26 -12.17 0.51
C ASP A 292 35.92 -10.82 0.81
N GLY A 293 35.38 -9.73 0.27
CA GLY A 293 35.86 -8.38 0.54
C GLY A 293 35.75 -8.02 2.03
N GLU A 294 36.87 -7.65 2.66
CA GLU A 294 36.92 -7.33 4.10
C GLU A 294 35.86 -6.30 4.53
N LYS A 295 35.63 -5.29 3.68
CA LYS A 295 34.62 -4.25 3.92
C LYS A 295 33.21 -4.82 3.94
N PHE A 296 32.88 -5.71 3.00
CA PHE A 296 31.57 -6.38 2.98
C PHE A 296 31.40 -7.25 4.22
N LYS A 297 32.40 -8.10 4.52
CA LYS A 297 32.37 -9.01 5.67
C LYS A 297 32.15 -8.28 6.99
N SER A 298 32.85 -7.17 7.22
CA SER A 298 32.68 -6.36 8.43
C SER A 298 31.25 -5.80 8.54
N GLN A 299 30.76 -5.15 7.48
CA GLN A 299 29.44 -4.52 7.48
C GLN A 299 28.28 -5.52 7.52
N ALA A 300 28.40 -6.65 6.83
CA ALA A 300 27.37 -7.67 6.78
C ALA A 300 27.23 -8.43 8.12
N LYS A 301 28.31 -8.54 8.91
CA LYS A 301 28.26 -9.10 10.27
C LYS A 301 27.51 -8.20 11.26
N GLU A 302 27.50 -6.89 11.03
CA GLU A 302 26.74 -5.94 11.86
C GLU A 302 25.23 -5.94 11.56
N ILE A 303 24.82 -6.52 10.43
CA ILE A 303 23.40 -6.61 10.04
C ILE A 303 22.85 -7.92 10.60
N MET A 304 22.34 -7.87 11.82
CA MET A 304 21.63 -8.99 12.43
C MET A 304 20.23 -9.13 11.84
N ILE A 305 19.91 -10.31 11.30
CA ILE A 305 18.58 -10.63 10.73
C ILE A 305 17.69 -11.18 11.83
N ILE A 306 18.23 -12.11 12.61
CA ILE A 306 17.69 -12.59 13.88
C ILE A 306 18.81 -12.49 14.93
N THR A 307 18.50 -12.84 16.19
CA THR A 307 19.40 -12.63 17.34
C THR A 307 20.79 -13.26 17.18
N ASP A 308 20.90 -14.36 16.45
CA ASP A 308 22.11 -15.20 16.33
C ASP A 308 22.49 -15.50 14.87
N LEU A 309 22.00 -14.70 13.91
CA LEU A 309 22.32 -14.86 12.49
C LEU A 309 22.47 -13.50 11.82
N SER A 310 23.69 -13.19 11.39
CA SER A 310 23.98 -12.00 10.59
C SER A 310 23.69 -12.22 9.11
N LEU A 311 23.65 -11.13 8.33
CA LEU A 311 23.57 -11.21 6.87
C LEU A 311 24.78 -11.96 6.29
N TYR A 312 25.97 -11.79 6.87
CA TYR A 312 27.17 -12.51 6.43
C TYR A 312 27.04 -14.03 6.63
N ASP A 313 26.46 -14.44 7.75
CA ASP A 313 26.23 -15.86 8.03
C ASP A 313 25.17 -16.42 7.09
N LEU A 314 24.07 -15.69 6.88
CA LEU A 314 22.98 -16.12 6.00
C LEU A 314 23.44 -16.36 4.56
N ILE A 315 24.26 -15.47 3.99
CA ILE A 315 24.77 -15.61 2.61
C ILE A 315 25.67 -16.85 2.44
N GLN A 316 26.19 -17.40 3.52
CA GLN A 316 27.00 -18.62 3.48
C GLN A 316 26.21 -19.89 3.77
N LEU A 317 24.98 -19.76 4.28
CA LEU A 317 24.14 -20.92 4.53
C LEU A 317 23.70 -21.55 3.21
N ARG A 318 23.62 -22.88 3.21
CA ARG A 318 22.89 -23.57 2.14
C ARG A 318 21.41 -23.17 2.22
N PRO A 319 20.71 -23.00 1.08
CA PRO A 319 19.30 -22.62 1.10
C PRO A 319 18.41 -23.49 2.02
N GLU A 320 18.64 -24.79 2.08
CA GLU A 320 17.90 -25.73 2.92
C GLU A 320 18.15 -25.52 4.43
N GLU A 321 19.33 -25.02 4.79
CA GLU A 321 19.68 -24.67 6.17
C GLU A 321 19.06 -23.32 6.55
N ALA A 322 19.09 -22.35 5.64
CA ALA A 322 18.45 -21.06 5.82
C ALA A 322 16.93 -21.18 6.00
N GLU A 323 16.27 -22.03 5.20
CA GLU A 323 14.83 -22.30 5.30
C GLU A 323 14.41 -22.80 6.69
N LYS A 324 15.26 -23.59 7.36
CA LYS A 324 14.97 -24.10 8.71
C LYS A 324 15.14 -23.04 9.79
N ARG A 325 15.90 -21.98 9.52
CA ARG A 325 16.26 -20.94 10.50
C ARG A 325 15.44 -19.67 10.36
N LEU A 326 14.95 -19.36 9.15
CA LEU A 326 14.28 -18.10 8.85
C LEU A 326 12.89 -18.33 8.28
N ALA A 327 11.93 -17.55 8.78
CA ALA A 327 10.60 -17.48 8.21
C ALA A 327 10.56 -16.44 7.08
N LEU A 328 9.58 -16.54 6.18
CA LEU A 328 9.34 -15.54 5.13
C LEU A 328 9.15 -14.12 5.71
N THR A 329 8.63 -14.01 6.93
CA THR A 329 8.51 -12.74 7.66
C THR A 329 9.85 -12.06 7.92
N ASP A 330 10.93 -12.83 8.11
CA ASP A 330 12.24 -12.28 8.44
C ASP A 330 12.88 -11.66 7.20
N TYR A 331 12.75 -12.33 6.05
CA TYR A 331 13.11 -11.76 4.74
C TYR A 331 12.29 -10.51 4.44
N PHE A 332 10.98 -10.54 4.70
CA PHE A 332 10.10 -9.40 4.48
C PHE A 332 10.51 -8.19 5.33
N LYS A 333 10.80 -8.39 6.63
CA LYS A 333 11.30 -7.34 7.53
C LYS A 333 12.64 -6.80 7.07
N LEU A 334 13.58 -7.66 6.68
CA LEU A 334 14.88 -7.25 6.13
C LEU A 334 14.69 -6.40 4.87
N ALA A 335 13.83 -6.82 3.94
CA ALA A 335 13.57 -6.12 2.70
C ALA A 335 12.94 -4.74 2.89
N HIS A 336 12.12 -4.57 3.94
CA HIS A 336 11.43 -3.32 4.24
C HIS A 336 12.12 -2.45 5.29
N SER A 337 13.25 -2.93 5.83
CA SER A 337 14.08 -2.14 6.72
C SER A 337 14.78 -1.01 5.96
N TYR A 338 14.46 0.24 6.33
CA TYR A 338 15.13 1.40 5.74
C TYR A 338 16.60 1.40 6.16
N GLY A 339 17.50 1.45 5.18
CA GLY A 339 18.91 1.71 5.45
C GLY A 339 19.78 0.49 5.77
N LEU A 340 19.23 -0.67 6.17
CA LEU A 340 20.07 -1.80 6.60
C LEU A 340 21.01 -2.29 5.48
N LEU A 341 20.46 -2.59 4.31
CA LEU A 341 21.29 -3.00 3.16
C LEU A 341 22.09 -1.84 2.57
N HIS A 342 21.69 -0.59 2.79
CA HIS A 342 22.44 0.60 2.34
C HIS A 342 23.78 0.79 3.06
N LYS A 343 24.00 0.08 4.19
CA LYS A 343 25.31 0.03 4.85
C LYS A 343 26.37 -0.67 3.99
N LEU A 344 25.96 -1.56 3.09
CA LEU A 344 26.86 -2.37 2.26
C LEU A 344 27.41 -1.58 1.06
N PRO A 345 28.53 -2.02 0.47
CA PRO A 345 29.02 -1.45 -0.79
C PRO A 345 28.00 -1.66 -1.91
N ARG A 346 27.82 -0.65 -2.78
CA ARG A 346 26.76 -0.64 -3.81
C ARG A 346 26.71 -1.90 -4.69
N LYS A 347 27.87 -2.41 -5.14
CA LYS A 347 27.96 -3.65 -5.94
C LYS A 347 27.53 -4.89 -5.14
N SER A 348 27.86 -4.94 -3.85
CA SER A 348 27.51 -6.05 -2.96
C SER A 348 26.02 -6.05 -2.57
N ILE A 349 25.34 -4.90 -2.63
CA ILE A 349 23.89 -4.83 -2.36
C ILE A 349 23.12 -5.67 -3.38
N GLU A 350 23.38 -5.46 -4.66
CA GLU A 350 22.69 -6.18 -5.74
C GLU A 350 22.97 -7.69 -5.67
N ALA A 351 24.23 -8.06 -5.41
CA ALA A 351 24.65 -9.45 -5.21
C ALA A 351 23.93 -10.12 -4.03
N SER A 352 23.89 -9.41 -2.89
CA SER A 352 23.21 -9.88 -1.67
C SER A 352 21.72 -10.04 -1.92
N VAL A 353 21.09 -9.07 -2.59
CA VAL A 353 19.66 -9.10 -2.91
C VAL A 353 19.32 -10.30 -3.79
N LEU A 354 20.09 -10.56 -4.85
CA LEU A 354 19.88 -11.72 -5.72
C LEU A 354 20.08 -13.04 -4.97
N HIS A 355 21.13 -13.15 -4.18
CA HIS A 355 21.40 -14.34 -3.37
C HIS A 355 20.32 -14.60 -2.30
N LEU A 356 19.80 -13.54 -1.67
CA LEU A 356 18.67 -13.67 -0.75
C LEU A 356 17.39 -14.10 -1.47
N CYS A 357 17.13 -13.59 -2.69
CA CYS A 357 16.00 -14.03 -3.50
C CYS A 357 16.13 -15.50 -3.90
N GLU A 358 17.34 -15.95 -4.22
CA GLU A 358 17.67 -17.34 -4.53
C GLU A 358 17.31 -18.27 -3.36
N ILE A 359 17.77 -17.96 -2.14
CA ILE A 359 17.47 -18.74 -0.94
C ILE A 359 15.96 -18.74 -0.67
N LEU A 360 15.36 -17.54 -0.62
CA LEU A 360 13.97 -17.30 -0.28
C LEU A 360 12.99 -18.06 -1.18
N SER A 361 13.26 -18.07 -2.49
CA SER A 361 12.32 -18.59 -3.48
C SER A 361 12.48 -20.09 -3.75
N ARG A 362 13.57 -20.71 -3.27
CA ARG A 362 13.90 -22.11 -3.55
C ARG A 362 12.78 -23.07 -3.20
N ARG A 363 12.21 -22.96 -2.00
CA ARG A 363 11.12 -23.82 -1.54
C ARG A 363 9.91 -23.75 -2.47
N PHE A 364 9.54 -22.53 -2.87
CA PHE A 364 8.43 -22.30 -3.78
C PHE A 364 8.70 -22.95 -5.15
N PHE A 365 9.86 -22.67 -5.75
CA PHE A 365 10.19 -23.23 -7.05
C PHE A 365 10.38 -24.76 -7.02
N ARG A 366 10.93 -25.31 -5.94
CA ARG A 366 11.05 -26.77 -5.75
C ARG A 366 9.67 -27.44 -5.76
N ARG A 367 8.68 -26.83 -5.11
CA ARG A 367 7.29 -27.33 -5.11
C ARG A 367 6.65 -27.24 -6.49
N TRP A 368 6.86 -26.15 -7.21
CA TRP A 368 6.09 -25.82 -8.41
C TRP A 368 6.78 -26.12 -9.74
N SER A 369 8.00 -26.67 -9.72
CA SER A 369 8.77 -27.02 -10.93
C SER A 369 8.55 -28.45 -11.42
N LEU A 370 8.00 -29.35 -10.60
CA LEU A 370 7.83 -30.76 -10.96
C LEU A 370 6.94 -30.95 -12.19
N TYR A 371 5.76 -30.34 -12.17
CA TYR A 371 4.81 -30.47 -13.27
C TYR A 371 5.34 -29.80 -14.55
N PRO A 372 5.84 -28.54 -14.52
CA PRO A 372 6.56 -27.94 -15.65
C PRO A 372 7.69 -28.81 -16.21
N LEU A 373 8.50 -29.45 -15.37
CA LEU A 373 9.58 -30.33 -15.82
C LEU A 373 9.01 -31.56 -16.55
N LEU A 374 7.99 -32.20 -15.99
CA LEU A 374 7.33 -33.35 -16.60
C LEU A 374 6.74 -33.02 -17.97
N GLU A 375 6.11 -31.86 -18.11
CA GLU A 375 5.59 -31.38 -19.40
C GLU A 375 6.71 -31.16 -20.42
N LEU A 376 7.77 -30.45 -20.03
CA LEU A 376 8.91 -30.15 -20.91
C LEU A 376 9.61 -31.41 -21.43
N ILE A 377 9.67 -32.46 -20.61
CA ILE A 377 10.27 -33.75 -21.02
C ILE A 377 9.26 -34.72 -21.62
N HIS A 378 8.00 -34.30 -21.83
CA HIS A 378 6.91 -35.15 -22.32
C HIS A 378 6.77 -36.46 -21.52
N TYR A 379 6.85 -36.38 -20.19
CA TYR A 379 6.69 -37.51 -19.26
C TYR A 379 7.67 -38.68 -19.51
N ARG A 380 8.83 -38.41 -20.12
CA ARG A 380 9.82 -39.45 -20.49
C ARG A 380 10.58 -40.04 -19.29
N LEU A 381 10.59 -39.37 -18.15
CA LEU A 381 11.28 -39.85 -16.93
C LEU A 381 10.26 -40.16 -15.82
N PRO A 382 10.53 -41.15 -14.95
CA PRO A 382 9.75 -41.38 -13.75
C PRO A 382 9.74 -40.15 -12.82
N ILE A 383 8.64 -39.98 -12.07
CA ILE A 383 8.47 -38.87 -11.12
C ILE A 383 9.63 -38.82 -10.10
N LEU A 384 10.09 -39.98 -9.62
CA LEU A 384 11.21 -40.06 -8.68
C LEU A 384 12.52 -39.48 -9.26
N CYS A 385 12.80 -39.76 -10.54
CA CYS A 385 13.98 -39.21 -11.21
C CYS A 385 13.84 -37.68 -11.37
N CYS A 386 12.64 -37.19 -11.66
CA CYS A 386 12.37 -35.76 -11.77
C CYS A 386 12.60 -35.04 -10.42
N HIS A 387 12.17 -35.64 -9.31
CA HIS A 387 12.48 -35.12 -7.97
C HIS A 387 13.97 -35.05 -7.70
N MET A 388 14.73 -36.10 -8.04
CA MET A 388 16.18 -36.10 -7.88
C MET A 388 16.86 -35.00 -8.70
N ILE A 389 16.37 -34.71 -9.90
CA ILE A 389 16.87 -33.61 -10.73
C ILE A 389 16.59 -32.27 -10.05
N ILE A 390 15.32 -32.01 -9.69
CA ILE A 390 14.88 -30.76 -9.07
C ILE A 390 15.67 -30.46 -7.79
N ASP A 391 15.95 -31.47 -6.98
CA ASP A 391 16.69 -31.32 -5.72
C ASP A 391 18.16 -30.87 -5.92
N GLN A 392 18.72 -31.06 -7.12
CA GLN A 392 20.10 -30.64 -7.46
C GLN A 392 20.16 -29.26 -8.12
N LEU A 393 19.03 -28.69 -8.53
CA LEU A 393 18.98 -27.45 -9.29
C LEU A 393 18.97 -26.21 -8.39
N MET A 394 19.46 -25.09 -8.92
CA MET A 394 19.35 -23.77 -8.28
C MET A 394 17.95 -23.18 -8.54
N SER A 395 17.49 -22.25 -7.72
CA SER A 395 16.19 -21.57 -7.90
C SER A 395 16.13 -20.85 -9.24
N GLU A 396 17.24 -20.33 -9.76
CA GLU A 396 17.32 -19.81 -11.14
C GLU A 396 16.99 -20.89 -12.19
N ASP A 397 17.54 -22.11 -12.07
CA ASP A 397 17.27 -23.21 -13.00
C ASP A 397 15.80 -23.66 -12.91
N LEU A 398 15.28 -23.79 -11.69
CA LEU A 398 13.89 -24.15 -11.43
C LEU A 398 12.92 -23.08 -11.95
N TYR A 399 13.30 -21.81 -11.82
CA TYR A 399 12.57 -20.69 -12.39
C TYR A 399 12.53 -20.79 -13.92
N HIS A 400 13.65 -21.09 -14.58
CA HIS A 400 13.69 -21.26 -16.03
C HIS A 400 12.84 -22.44 -16.51
N ILE A 401 12.80 -23.54 -15.76
CA ILE A 401 11.88 -24.66 -16.01
C ILE A 401 10.41 -24.17 -16.00
N CYS A 402 10.01 -23.43 -14.96
CA CYS A 402 8.65 -22.91 -14.86
C CYS A 402 8.28 -21.96 -16.01
N VAL A 403 9.19 -21.04 -16.37
CA VAL A 403 8.98 -20.07 -17.46
C VAL A 403 8.90 -20.75 -18.83
N ALA A 404 9.73 -21.76 -19.07
CA ALA A 404 9.73 -22.49 -20.34
C ALA A 404 8.41 -23.23 -20.57
N ALA A 405 7.89 -23.92 -19.55
CA ALA A 405 6.59 -24.60 -19.64
C ALA A 405 5.44 -23.61 -19.89
N ALA A 406 5.46 -22.46 -19.21
CA ALA A 406 4.45 -21.41 -19.38
C ALA A 406 4.41 -20.82 -20.80
N SER A 407 5.54 -20.82 -21.50
CA SER A 407 5.67 -20.29 -22.87
C SER A 407 5.18 -21.29 -23.92
N GLN A 408 5.27 -22.60 -23.64
CA GLN A 408 4.76 -23.66 -24.54
C GLN A 408 3.24 -23.76 -24.50
N SER A 409 2.59 -23.39 -23.40
CA SER A 409 1.13 -23.44 -23.26
C SER A 409 0.37 -22.34 -24.04
N THR A 410 1.09 -21.38 -24.64
CA THR A 410 0.52 -20.25 -25.39
C THR A 410 0.73 -20.35 -26.91
N ALA A 411 1.36 -21.43 -27.39
CA ALA A 411 1.57 -21.74 -28.81
C ALA A 411 0.74 -22.96 -29.19
#